data_AF-A0A3R6DE23-F1
#
_entry.id   AF-A0A3R6DE23-F1
#
_cell.length_a   1.000
_cell.length_b   1.000
_cell.length_c   1.000
_cell.angle_alpha   90.00
_cell.angle_beta   90.00
_cell.angle_gamma   90.00
#
_symmetry.space_group_name_H-M   'P 1'
#
loop_
_entity.id
_entity.type
_entity.pdbx_description
1 polymer ?
#
loop_
_entity_poly.entity_id
_entity_poly.type
_entity_poly.pdbx_seq_one_letter_code
_entity_poly.pdbx_strand_id
1 'polypeptide(L)' 'MGFINDNEAKIENLLCPEYYKNEVNAYSAEIRLNPSVSEKYVLERLYMLWKQETLYDYSLKHYKH' A
#
# COMPACT_ATOMS: atom_id res chain seq x y z
N MET A 1 1.24 26.16 -11.30
CA MET A 1 1.64 24.86 -10.73
C MET A 1 0.61 24.45 -9.69
N GLY A 2 -0.43 23.72 -10.09
CA GLY A 2 -1.44 23.15 -9.19
C GLY A 2 -1.58 21.68 -9.53
N PHE A 3 -0.60 20.88 -9.12
CA PHE A 3 -0.49 19.46 -9.45
C PHE A 3 -0.91 18.57 -8.28
N ILE A 4 -2.01 18.90 -7.62
CA ILE A 4 -2.66 17.96 -6.71
C ILE A 4 -4.12 17.93 -7.14
N ASN A 5 -4.48 16.84 -7.82
CA ASN A 5 -5.84 16.52 -8.15
C ASN A 5 -6.52 16.17 -6.82
N ASP A 6 -7.32 17.09 -6.25
CA ASP A 6 -7.97 16.92 -4.94
C ASP A 6 -8.83 15.64 -4.84
N ASN A 7 -9.12 15.00 -5.98
CA ASN A 7 -9.86 13.76 -6.09
C ASN A 7 -9.01 12.49 -5.94
N GLU A 8 -7.69 12.53 -6.13
CA GLU A 8 -6.82 11.36 -5.87
C GLU A 8 -6.42 11.25 -4.39
N ALA A 9 -6.66 12.30 -3.60
CA ALA A 9 -6.28 12.39 -2.19
C ALA A 9 -7.38 11.93 -1.21
N LYS A 10 -8.50 11.40 -1.69
CA LYS A 10 -9.57 10.88 -0.84
C LYS A 10 -9.60 9.35 -0.91
N ILE A 11 -9.34 8.70 0.22
CA ILE A 11 -9.69 7.29 0.41
C ILE A 11 -11.22 7.23 0.41
N GLU A 12 -11.83 7.02 -0.76
CA GLU A 12 -13.30 6.92 -0.87
C GLU A 12 -13.84 5.68 -0.14
N ASN A 13 -13.06 4.59 -0.13
CA ASN A 13 -13.42 3.34 0.52
C ASN A 13 -12.21 2.77 1.28
N LEU A 14 -12.22 2.94 2.60
CA LEU A 14 -11.26 2.30 3.49
C LEU A 14 -11.65 0.84 3.66
N LEU A 15 -10.75 -0.09 3.32
CA LEU A 15 -11.00 -1.52 3.44
C LEU A 15 -10.75 -1.99 4.88
N CYS A 16 -11.20 -3.21 5.18
CA CYS A 16 -10.95 -3.85 6.47
C CYS A 16 -9.43 -3.98 6.71
N PRO A 17 -8.92 -3.75 7.93
CA PRO A 17 -7.50 -3.91 8.25
C PRO A 17 -6.90 -5.25 7.81
N GLU A 18 -7.67 -6.34 7.86
CA GLU A 18 -7.21 -7.66 7.45
C GLU A 18 -6.84 -7.72 5.96
N TYR A 19 -7.51 -6.93 5.10
CA TYR A 19 -7.16 -6.81 3.69
C TYR A 19 -5.74 -6.24 3.53
N TYR A 20 -5.46 -5.10 4.17
CA TYR A 20 -4.16 -4.45 4.07
C TYR A 20 -3.03 -5.31 4.67
N LYS A 21 -3.31 -6.02 5.76
CA LYS A 21 -2.37 -6.98 6.35
C LYS A 21 -2.00 -8.11 5.37
N ASN A 22 -2.96 -8.63 4.61
CA ASN A 22 -2.70 -9.64 3.59
C ASN A 22 -1.83 -9.09 2.45
N GLU A 23 -2.10 -7.87 2.00
CA GLU A 23 -1.29 -7.20 0.98
C GLU A 23 0.15 -6.95 1.45
N VAL A 24 0.34 -6.46 2.68
CA VAL A 24 1.67 -6.26 3.28
C VAL A 24 2.45 -7.57 3.32
N ASN A 25 1.79 -8.67 3.72
CA ASN A 25 2.40 -10.00 3.74
C ASN A 25 2.79 -10.48 2.34
N ALA A 26 1.93 -10.26 1.34
CA ALA A 26 2.20 -10.65 -0.04
C ALA A 26 3.42 -9.90 -0.60
N TYR A 27 3.45 -8.57 -0.50
CA TYR A 27 4.58 -7.77 -0.99
C TYR A 27 5.89 -8.08 -0.24
N SER A 28 5.83 -8.25 1.08
CA SER A 28 6.99 -8.63 1.88
C SER A 28 7.55 -10.00 1.48
N ALA A 29 6.68 -10.96 1.22
CA ALA A 29 7.08 -12.28 0.73
C ALA A 29 7.68 -12.19 -0.67
N GLU A 30 7.08 -11.41 -1.57
CA GLU A 30 7.55 -11.25 -2.94
C GLU A 30 8.93 -10.59 -3.00
N ILE A 31 9.17 -9.54 -2.23
CA ILE A 31 10.48 -8.86 -2.14
C ILE A 31 11.55 -9.83 -1.64
N ARG A 32 11.22 -10.66 -0.64
CA ARG A 32 12.16 -11.64 -0.07
C ARG A 32 12.47 -12.79 -1.03
N LEU A 33 11.45 -13.29 -1.74
CA LEU A 33 11.56 -14.49 -2.57
C LEU A 33 12.04 -14.18 -3.99
N ASN A 34 11.79 -12.96 -4.49
CA ASN A 34 12.16 -12.55 -5.84
C ASN A 34 12.97 -11.23 -5.84
N PRO A 35 14.24 -11.29 -5.41
CA PRO A 35 15.12 -10.12 -5.36
C PRO A 35 15.65 -9.72 -6.74
N SER A 36 15.71 -10.64 -7.71
CA SER A 36 16.33 -10.42 -9.02
C SER A 36 15.31 -9.94 -10.06
N VAL A 37 14.89 -8.69 -9.93
CA VAL A 37 13.99 -8.03 -10.89
C VAL A 37 14.60 -6.72 -11.40
N SER A 38 13.94 -6.05 -12.34
CA SER A 38 14.36 -4.72 -12.78
C SER A 38 14.28 -3.69 -11.65
N GLU A 39 15.20 -2.72 -11.65
CA GLU A 39 15.24 -1.64 -10.66
C GLU A 39 13.91 -0.88 -10.56
N LYS A 40 13.26 -0.62 -11.70
CA LYS A 40 11.92 -0.02 -11.75
C LYS A 40 10.92 -0.84 -10.93
N TYR A 41 10.91 -2.16 -11.09
CA TYR A 41 9.97 -3.03 -10.39
C TYR A 41 10.32 -3.21 -8.90
N VAL A 42 11.60 -3.08 -8.52
CA VAL A 42 12.00 -2.97 -7.10
C VAL A 42 11.33 -1.75 -6.47
N LEU A 43 11.44 -0.58 -7.10
CA LEU A 43 10.85 0.66 -6.59
C LEU A 43 9.33 0.59 -6.52
N GLU A 44 8.66 0.04 -7.53
CA GLU A 44 7.20 -0.11 -7.55
C GLU A 44 6.70 -0.98 -6.39
N ARG A 45 7.36 -2.12 -6.11
CA ARG A 45 6.96 -3.00 -5.01
C ARG A 45 7.23 -2.40 -3.63
N LEU A 46 8.34 -1.67 -3.47
CA LEU A 46 8.62 -0.94 -2.23
C LEU A 46 7.59 0.16 -1.97
N TYR A 47 7.21 0.91 -3.01
CA TYR A 47 6.16 1.91 -2.92
C TYR A 47 4.82 1.30 -2.54
N MET A 48 4.44 0.18 -3.18
CA MET A 48 3.20 -0.52 -2.85
C MET A 48 3.22 -1.07 -1.42
N LEU A 49 4.32 -1.66 -0.97
CA LEU A 49 4.47 -2.10 0.42
C LEU A 49 4.22 -0.95 1.40
N TRP A 50 4.95 0.17 1.24
CA TRP A 50 4.78 1.36 2.08
C TRP A 50 3.34 1.89 2.07
N LYS A 51 2.69 1.91 0.91
CA LYS A 51 1.30 2.34 0.77
C LYS A 51 0.37 1.43 1.57
N GLN A 52 0.54 0.12 1.48
CA GLN A 52 -0.32 -0.84 2.20
C GLN A 52 -0.06 -0.81 3.71
N GLU A 53 1.18 -0.62 4.17
CA GLU A 53 1.50 -0.41 5.59
C GLU A 53 0.82 0.86 6.13
N THR A 54 0.90 1.96 5.39
CA THR A 54 0.26 3.23 5.75
C THR A 54 -1.26 3.09 5.81
N LEU A 55 -1.86 2.39 4.84
CA LEU A 55 -3.30 2.14 4.80
C LEU A 55 -3.75 1.17 5.90
N TYR A 56 -2.93 0.18 6.26
CA TYR A 56 -3.17 -0.70 7.39
C TYR A 56 -3.24 0.10 8.69
N ASP A 57 -2.23 0.92 8.98
CA ASP A 57 -2.20 1.76 10.17
C ASP A 57 -3.37 2.76 10.23
N TYR A 58 -3.74 3.31 9.07
CA TYR A 58 -4.90 4.18 8.95
C TYR A 58 -6.21 3.41 9.19
N SER A 59 -6.34 2.22 8.62
CA SER A 59 -7.51 1.35 8.77
C SER A 59 -7.75 0.93 10.21
N LEU A 60 -6.70 0.61 10.97
CA LEU A 60 -6.81 0.27 12.40
C LEU A 60 -7.43 1.40 13.23
N LYS A 61 -7.27 2.66 12.81
CA LYS A 61 -7.77 3.83 13.52
C LYS A 61 -9.14 4.30 13.04
N HIS A 62 -9.42 4.12 11.74
CA HIS A 62 -10.54 4.79 11.07
C HIS A 62 -11.58 3.84 10.46
N TYR A 63 -11.26 2.55 10.28
CA TYR A 63 -12.23 1.58 9.78
C TYR A 63 -13.27 1.29 10.87
N LYS A 64 -14.50 1.73 10.65
CA LYS A 64 -15.66 1.42 11.49
C LYS A 64 -16.42 0.27 10.83
N HIS A 65 -16.63 -0.79 11.61
CA HIS A 65 -17.39 -1.98 11.22
C HIS A 65 -18.84 -1.66 10.89
#